data_AF-A0A7J7QAQ7-F1
#
_entry.id   AF-A0A7J7QAQ7-F1
#
_cell.length_a   1.000
_cell.length_b   1.000
_cell.length_c   1.000
_cell.angle_alpha   90.00
_cell.angle_beta   90.00
_cell.angle_gamma   90.00
#
_symmetry.space_group_name_H-M   'P 1'
#
loop_
_entity.id
_entity.type
_entity.pdbx_description
1 polymer ?
#
loop_
_entity_poly.entity_id
_entity_poly.type
_entity_poly.pdbx_seq_one_letter_code
_entity_poly.pdbx_strand_id
1 'polypeptide(L)'
;MEQLVEQVVAGAVAAPTQATAAVLAALQNRQLDVLGLVALLKRPLTDDMDHEGRAKAVQLLSTAACDAPEVLLAGDVGVIADFLAAKLKDWRCVAAAAPGCLALLRRCRQPGLAQLPQQAAVGLVQQFVGIHVQGLDFKGRSACYLLLLEVLQGLYGVPCALAGVDLASFTALSMENESDPRCLLHSLKCVQAVGALYQQPALARVSHLDSSLEDLFDIGICPYFPMMFKPPKDNPAGITREQLLAHVIDAMGCCPQFAALGVPLLSEKMGSALSQAKADALLALPACCKAWGAAAVRPHLQAVSAAAAAMRA
;
A
#
# COMPACT_ATOMS: atom_id res chain seq x y z
N MET A 1 31.38 -17.09 6.73
CA MET A 1 30.03 -16.67 6.29
C MET A 1 28.96 -17.10 7.26
N GLU A 2 28.90 -18.38 7.63
CA GLU A 2 27.94 -18.92 8.60
C GLU A 2 27.83 -18.09 9.90
N GLN A 3 28.96 -17.81 10.58
CA GLN A 3 28.97 -16.97 11.78
C GLN A 3 28.39 -15.56 11.57
N LEU A 4 28.58 -14.95 10.39
CA LEU A 4 28.04 -13.63 10.10
C LEU A 4 26.52 -13.69 9.90
N VAL A 5 26.03 -14.74 9.24
CA VAL A 5 24.58 -14.98 9.08
C VAL A 5 23.93 -15.25 10.45
N GLU A 6 24.57 -16.06 11.30
CA GLU A 6 24.09 -16.29 12.67
C GLU A 6 24.05 -15.00 13.49
N GLN A 7 25.05 -14.11 13.35
CA GLN A 7 25.03 -12.79 14.01
C GLN A 7 23.88 -11.91 13.56
N VAL A 8 23.54 -11.91 12.26
CA VAL A 8 22.39 -11.17 11.74
C VAL A 8 21.09 -11.69 12.36
N VAL A 9 20.93 -13.01 12.42
CA VAL A 9 19.70 -13.69 12.86
C VAL A 9 19.52 -13.65 14.38
N ALA A 10 20.59 -13.82 15.16
CA ALA A 10 20.51 -13.81 16.62
C ALA A 10 20.15 -12.42 17.18
N GLY A 11 20.44 -11.34 16.45
CA GLY A 11 20.18 -9.94 16.85
C GLY A 11 20.80 -9.51 18.17
N ALA A 12 21.76 -10.28 18.69
CA ALA A 12 22.56 -9.88 19.83
C ALA A 12 23.70 -8.97 19.35
N VAL A 13 23.81 -7.77 19.95
CA VAL A 13 24.87 -6.74 19.82
C VAL A 13 24.51 -5.59 18.85
N ALA A 14 25.11 -4.42 19.04
CA ALA A 14 25.10 -3.23 18.17
C ALA A 14 25.69 -3.45 16.74
N ALA A 15 25.90 -4.70 16.33
CA ALA A 15 26.57 -5.14 15.11
C ALA A 15 25.71 -5.68 13.93
N PRO A 16 24.36 -5.76 13.95
CA PRO A 16 23.60 -6.43 12.87
C PRO A 16 23.73 -5.68 11.53
N THR A 17 23.90 -4.36 11.56
CA THR A 17 24.09 -3.56 10.33
C THR A 17 25.42 -3.87 9.66
N GLN A 18 26.50 -4.05 10.45
CA GLN A 18 27.82 -4.40 9.91
C GLN A 18 27.85 -5.83 9.37
N ALA A 19 27.24 -6.78 10.09
CA ALA A 19 27.15 -8.16 9.62
C ALA A 19 26.29 -8.28 8.35
N THR A 20 25.18 -7.55 8.28
CA THR A 20 24.35 -7.46 7.07
C THR A 20 25.16 -6.89 5.90
N ALA A 21 25.85 -5.76 6.10
CA ALA A 21 26.69 -5.16 5.08
C ALA A 21 27.81 -6.10 4.58
N ALA A 22 28.42 -6.88 5.48
CA ALA A 22 29.43 -7.87 5.12
C ALA A 22 28.87 -9.01 4.27
N VAL A 23 27.66 -9.50 4.59
CA VAL A 23 26.97 -10.52 3.78
C VAL A 23 26.61 -9.96 2.40
N LEU A 24 26.09 -8.73 2.32
CA LEU A 24 25.79 -8.08 1.04
C LEU A 24 27.07 -7.91 0.20
N ALA A 25 28.16 -7.45 0.79
CA ALA A 25 29.44 -7.32 0.10
C ALA A 25 29.95 -8.68 -0.42
N ALA A 26 29.77 -9.76 0.35
CA ALA A 26 30.13 -11.11 -0.11
C ALA A 26 29.28 -11.56 -1.31
N LEU A 27 27.99 -11.23 -1.35
CA LEU A 27 27.12 -11.48 -2.51
C LEU A 27 27.60 -10.69 -3.74
N GLN A 28 27.83 -9.39 -3.58
CA GLN A 28 28.25 -8.49 -4.66
C GLN A 28 29.61 -8.89 -5.25
N ASN A 29 30.55 -9.31 -4.39
CA ASN A 29 31.86 -9.80 -4.79
C ASN A 29 31.86 -11.27 -5.24
N ARG A 30 30.69 -11.91 -5.35
CA ARG A 30 30.51 -13.32 -5.76
C ARG A 30 31.27 -14.33 -4.89
N GLN A 31 31.49 -14.00 -3.63
CA GLN A 31 32.06 -14.88 -2.61
C GLN A 31 30.98 -15.75 -1.93
N LEU A 32 29.73 -15.32 -2.04
CA LEU A 32 28.52 -16.03 -1.66
C LEU A 32 27.53 -15.85 -2.82
N ASP A 33 26.81 -16.89 -3.21
CA ASP A 33 25.69 -16.77 -4.14
C ASP A 33 24.35 -16.80 -3.39
N VAL A 34 23.26 -16.49 -4.09
CA VAL A 34 21.91 -16.43 -3.50
C VAL A 34 21.51 -17.80 -2.94
N LEU A 35 21.84 -18.88 -3.65
CA LEU A 35 21.57 -20.25 -3.20
C LEU A 35 22.33 -20.58 -1.91
N GLY A 36 23.60 -20.22 -1.83
CA GLY A 36 24.43 -20.37 -0.63
C GLY A 36 23.88 -19.57 0.55
N LEU A 37 23.42 -18.34 0.32
CA LEU A 37 22.74 -17.57 1.36
C LEU A 37 21.47 -18.26 1.86
N VAL A 38 20.62 -18.73 0.94
CA VAL A 38 19.39 -19.47 1.31
C VAL A 38 19.72 -20.75 2.08
N ALA A 39 20.80 -21.46 1.71
CA ALA A 39 21.26 -22.64 2.44
C ALA A 39 21.69 -22.30 3.88
N LEU A 40 22.45 -21.21 4.07
CA LEU A 40 22.84 -20.72 5.40
C LEU A 40 21.63 -20.28 6.25
N LEU A 41 20.60 -19.74 5.60
CA LEU A 41 19.37 -19.31 6.26
C LEU A 41 18.36 -20.44 6.49
N LYS A 42 18.62 -21.67 6.03
CA LYS A 42 17.66 -22.77 6.10
C LYS A 42 17.11 -23.00 7.51
N ARG A 43 17.99 -23.09 8.50
CA ARG A 43 17.61 -23.33 9.91
C ARG A 43 16.68 -22.22 10.43
N PRO A 44 17.08 -20.93 10.46
CA PRO A 44 16.19 -19.88 10.97
C PRO A 44 14.94 -19.66 10.12
N LEU A 45 14.95 -19.99 8.83
CA LEU A 45 13.75 -19.89 7.98
C LEU A 45 12.70 -20.97 8.24
N THR A 46 13.09 -22.09 8.87
CA THR A 46 12.27 -23.27 9.11
C THR A 46 12.06 -23.59 10.59
N ASP A 47 12.64 -22.79 11.49
CA ASP A 47 12.37 -22.88 12.92
C ASP A 47 10.99 -22.26 13.21
N ASP A 48 10.01 -23.10 13.50
CA ASP A 48 8.64 -22.68 13.79
C ASP A 48 8.52 -21.94 15.12
N MET A 49 9.46 -22.15 16.05
CA MET A 49 9.47 -21.57 17.38
C MET A 49 10.21 -20.23 17.43
N ASP A 50 11.25 -20.07 16.61
CA ASP A 50 12.02 -18.82 16.52
C ASP A 50 11.46 -17.86 15.46
N HIS A 51 10.37 -17.19 15.81
CA HIS A 51 9.71 -16.24 14.93
C HIS A 51 10.55 -14.98 14.64
N GLU A 52 11.38 -14.54 15.59
CA GLU A 52 12.20 -13.34 15.43
C GLU A 52 13.41 -13.62 14.53
N GLY A 53 14.09 -14.74 14.76
CA GLY A 53 15.15 -15.21 13.87
C GLY A 53 14.65 -15.45 12.46
N ARG A 54 13.44 -16.02 12.31
CA ARG A 54 12.79 -16.18 11.01
C ARG A 54 12.54 -14.85 10.31
N ALA A 55 11.99 -13.87 11.02
CA ALA A 55 11.76 -12.53 10.47
C ALA A 55 13.08 -11.86 10.04
N LYS A 56 14.15 -11.99 10.82
CA LYS A 56 15.50 -11.47 10.49
C LYS A 56 16.12 -12.19 9.29
N ALA A 57 15.93 -13.49 9.15
CA ALA A 57 16.37 -14.25 7.99
C ALA A 57 15.64 -13.79 6.71
N VAL A 58 14.33 -13.58 6.77
CA VAL A 58 13.53 -13.01 5.67
C VAL A 58 13.98 -11.57 5.37
N GLN A 59 14.30 -10.79 6.41
CA GLN A 59 14.79 -9.42 6.26
C GLN A 59 16.12 -9.39 5.50
N LEU A 60 17.06 -10.29 5.80
CA LEU A 60 18.35 -10.35 5.11
C LEU A 60 18.18 -10.63 3.61
N LEU A 61 17.30 -11.57 3.24
CA LEU A 61 16.98 -11.84 1.83
C LEU A 61 16.31 -10.64 1.15
N SER A 62 15.39 -9.98 1.86
CA SER A 62 14.73 -8.78 1.34
C SER A 62 15.71 -7.63 1.15
N THR A 63 16.63 -7.43 2.09
CA THR A 63 17.71 -6.45 1.99
C THR A 63 18.64 -6.76 0.83
N ALA A 64 18.97 -8.03 0.56
CA ALA A 64 19.72 -8.39 -0.65
C ALA A 64 18.99 -8.01 -1.94
N ALA A 65 17.66 -8.22 -2.00
CA ALA A 65 16.85 -7.80 -3.14
C ALA A 65 16.77 -6.26 -3.31
N CYS A 66 16.84 -5.50 -2.20
CA CYS A 66 16.82 -4.04 -2.21
C CYS A 66 18.17 -3.41 -2.55
N ASP A 67 19.23 -3.83 -1.85
CA ASP A 67 20.49 -3.10 -1.74
C ASP A 67 21.60 -3.70 -2.62
N ALA A 68 21.41 -4.95 -3.08
CA ALA A 68 22.30 -5.63 -4.02
C ALA A 68 21.49 -6.29 -5.14
N PRO A 69 20.58 -5.58 -5.83
CA PRO A 69 19.61 -6.19 -6.75
C PRO A 69 20.25 -6.93 -7.95
N GLU A 70 21.48 -6.60 -8.31
CA GLU A 70 22.30 -7.25 -9.33
C GLU A 70 22.69 -8.70 -9.00
N VAL A 71 22.63 -9.09 -7.72
CA VAL A 71 22.97 -10.46 -7.28
C VAL A 71 21.89 -11.48 -7.66
N LEU A 72 20.66 -11.01 -7.89
CA LEU A 72 19.55 -11.84 -8.35
C LEU A 72 19.61 -11.98 -9.87
N LEU A 73 20.01 -13.17 -10.33
CA LEU A 73 20.04 -13.52 -11.74
C LEU A 73 18.64 -13.88 -12.24
N ALA A 74 18.47 -14.01 -13.57
CA ALA A 74 17.16 -14.27 -14.16
C ALA A 74 16.47 -15.54 -13.62
N GLY A 75 17.22 -16.58 -13.27
CA GLY A 75 16.69 -17.78 -12.64
C GLY A 75 16.24 -17.59 -11.18
N ASP A 76 16.78 -16.60 -10.48
CA ASP A 76 16.53 -16.38 -9.05
C ASP A 76 15.33 -15.48 -8.81
N VAL A 77 15.09 -14.49 -9.68
CA VAL A 77 14.10 -13.42 -9.47
C VAL A 77 12.71 -13.99 -9.18
N GLY A 78 12.23 -14.94 -10.00
CA GLY A 78 10.92 -15.58 -9.78
C GLY A 78 10.87 -16.40 -8.49
N VAL A 79 11.92 -17.18 -8.21
CA VAL A 79 12.00 -18.04 -7.02
C VAL A 79 12.01 -17.21 -5.73
N ILE A 80 12.78 -16.12 -5.70
CA ILE A 80 12.82 -15.20 -4.57
C ILE A 80 11.50 -14.45 -4.42
N ALA A 81 10.84 -14.07 -5.53
CA ALA A 81 9.51 -13.47 -5.49
C ALA A 81 8.48 -14.41 -4.85
N ASP A 82 8.43 -15.67 -5.29
CA ASP A 82 7.51 -16.69 -4.75
C ASP A 82 7.80 -16.96 -3.26
N PHE A 83 9.07 -17.03 -2.89
CA PHE A 83 9.48 -17.20 -1.50
C PHE A 83 9.05 -16.01 -0.62
N LEU A 84 9.36 -14.78 -1.01
CA LEU A 84 8.98 -13.60 -0.23
C LEU A 84 7.47 -13.42 -0.17
N ALA A 85 6.76 -13.69 -1.26
CA ALA A 85 5.30 -13.70 -1.30
C ALA A 85 4.71 -14.72 -0.32
N ALA A 86 5.27 -15.93 -0.25
CA ALA A 86 4.85 -16.93 0.72
C ALA A 86 5.06 -16.48 2.18
N LYS A 87 6.12 -15.71 2.45
CA LYS A 87 6.39 -15.17 3.79
C LYS A 87 5.45 -14.05 4.20
N LEU A 88 4.71 -13.44 3.28
CA LEU A 88 3.66 -12.48 3.61
C LEU A 88 2.48 -13.10 4.38
N LYS A 89 2.30 -14.43 4.30
CA LYS A 89 1.26 -15.15 5.07
C LYS A 89 1.60 -15.29 6.55
N ASP A 90 2.88 -15.12 6.92
CA ASP A 90 3.32 -15.06 8.30
C ASP A 90 3.35 -13.59 8.72
N TRP A 91 2.36 -13.17 9.52
CA TRP A 91 2.20 -11.78 9.95
C TRP A 91 3.47 -11.18 10.60
N ARG A 92 4.30 -12.02 11.26
CA ARG A 92 5.57 -11.57 11.87
C ARG A 92 6.66 -11.29 10.84
N CYS A 93 6.57 -11.90 9.66
CA CYS A 93 7.51 -11.70 8.56
C CYS A 93 7.08 -10.60 7.60
N VAL A 94 5.84 -10.09 7.67
CA VAL A 94 5.33 -9.11 6.68
C VAL A 94 6.20 -7.86 6.60
N ALA A 95 6.58 -7.27 7.75
CA ALA A 95 7.44 -6.09 7.79
C ALA A 95 8.82 -6.34 7.14
N ALA A 96 9.29 -7.59 7.15
CA ALA A 96 10.54 -7.99 6.53
C ALA A 96 10.41 -8.33 5.04
N ALA A 97 9.36 -9.05 4.65
CA ALA A 97 9.15 -9.53 3.28
C ALA A 97 8.63 -8.47 2.31
N ALA A 98 7.74 -7.58 2.76
CA ALA A 98 7.09 -6.58 1.90
C ALA A 98 8.10 -5.63 1.21
N PRO A 99 9.16 -5.12 1.88
CA PRO A 99 10.20 -4.34 1.20
C PRO A 99 10.92 -5.09 0.07
N GLY A 100 11.20 -6.39 0.26
CA GLY A 100 11.80 -7.21 -0.79
C GLY A 100 10.86 -7.44 -1.97
N CYS A 101 9.57 -7.71 -1.71
CA CYS A 101 8.53 -7.78 -2.74
C CYS A 101 8.44 -6.47 -3.55
N LEU A 102 8.47 -5.33 -2.84
CA LEU A 102 8.48 -4.00 -3.43
C LEU A 102 9.70 -3.78 -4.34
N ALA A 103 10.89 -4.17 -3.89
CA ALA A 103 12.11 -4.07 -4.68
C ALA A 103 12.02 -4.91 -5.98
N LEU A 104 11.48 -6.13 -5.89
CA LEU A 104 11.30 -7.01 -7.06
C LEU A 104 10.34 -6.42 -8.11
N LEU A 105 9.22 -5.82 -7.68
CA LEU A 105 8.29 -5.13 -8.59
C LEU A 105 8.94 -3.91 -9.28
N ARG A 106 9.82 -3.20 -8.55
CA ARG A 106 10.51 -2.00 -9.04
C ARG A 106 11.65 -2.27 -10.02
N ARG A 107 12.07 -3.52 -10.22
CA ARG A 107 13.13 -3.89 -11.18
C ARG A 107 12.83 -3.45 -12.62
N CYS A 108 11.55 -3.27 -12.95
CA CYS A 108 11.11 -2.71 -14.25
C CYS A 108 11.63 -1.29 -14.53
N ARG A 109 12.03 -0.56 -13.48
CA ARG A 109 12.60 0.79 -13.57
C ARG A 109 14.13 0.80 -13.59
N GLN A 110 14.77 -0.37 -13.55
CA GLN A 110 16.22 -0.51 -13.42
C GLN A 110 16.79 -1.23 -14.65
N PRO A 111 17.33 -0.49 -15.64
CA PRO A 111 17.94 -1.08 -16.82
C PRO A 111 19.09 -2.03 -16.46
N GLY A 112 19.20 -3.14 -17.19
CA GLY A 112 20.26 -4.13 -16.99
C GLY A 112 19.97 -5.20 -15.93
N LEU A 113 18.92 -5.03 -15.12
CA LEU A 113 18.48 -6.08 -14.20
C LEU A 113 17.54 -7.07 -14.88
N ALA A 114 17.63 -8.33 -14.45
CA ALA A 114 16.65 -9.35 -14.82
C ALA A 114 15.27 -8.96 -14.29
N GLN A 115 14.27 -8.98 -15.17
CA GLN A 115 12.92 -8.52 -14.85
C GLN A 115 12.13 -9.60 -14.12
N LEU A 116 11.21 -9.16 -13.25
CA LEU A 116 10.25 -10.07 -12.62
C LEU A 116 9.26 -10.55 -13.69
N PRO A 117 9.13 -11.86 -13.94
CA PRO A 117 8.14 -12.35 -14.89
C PRO A 117 6.73 -11.94 -14.45
N GLN A 118 5.89 -11.51 -15.40
CA GLN A 118 4.53 -11.04 -15.10
C GLN A 118 3.71 -12.06 -14.30
N GLN A 119 3.84 -13.35 -14.60
CA GLN A 119 3.15 -14.42 -13.85
C GLN A 119 3.57 -14.47 -12.37
N ALA A 120 4.87 -14.31 -12.09
CA ALA A 120 5.38 -14.27 -10.73
C ALA A 120 4.92 -12.98 -10.00
N ALA A 121 4.88 -11.85 -10.71
CA ALA A 121 4.34 -10.60 -10.16
C ALA A 121 2.86 -10.74 -9.77
N VAL A 122 2.03 -11.32 -10.65
CA VAL A 122 0.60 -11.59 -10.36
C VAL A 122 0.46 -12.56 -9.18
N GLY A 123 1.23 -13.64 -9.16
CA GLY A 123 1.21 -14.61 -8.05
C GLY A 123 1.61 -13.99 -6.70
N LEU A 124 2.62 -13.11 -6.71
CA LEU A 124 3.02 -12.33 -5.53
C LEU A 124 1.87 -11.47 -5.02
N VAL A 125 1.23 -10.71 -5.91
CA VAL A 125 0.12 -9.82 -5.54
C VAL A 125 -1.09 -10.62 -5.05
N GLN A 126 -1.39 -11.77 -5.66
CA GLN A 126 -2.45 -12.67 -5.20
C GLN A 126 -2.23 -13.16 -3.76
N GLN A 127 -0.99 -13.40 -3.34
CA GLN A 127 -0.69 -13.73 -1.95
C GLN A 127 -0.77 -12.49 -1.04
N PHE A 128 -0.34 -11.34 -1.53
CA PHE A 128 -0.37 -10.07 -0.80
C PHE A 128 -1.80 -9.63 -0.44
N VAL A 129 -2.76 -9.77 -1.37
CA VAL A 129 -4.15 -9.35 -1.12
C VAL A 129 -4.90 -10.23 -0.10
N GLY A 130 -4.29 -11.33 0.37
CA GLY A 130 -4.84 -12.17 1.44
C GLY A 130 -4.44 -11.74 2.86
N ILE A 131 -3.65 -10.68 3.01
CA ILE A 131 -3.13 -10.25 4.32
C ILE A 131 -4.15 -9.37 5.04
N HIS A 132 -4.37 -9.63 6.33
CA HIS A 132 -5.07 -8.71 7.21
C HIS A 132 -4.14 -7.57 7.67
N VAL A 133 -4.04 -6.50 6.86
CA VAL A 133 -3.11 -5.39 7.09
C VAL A 133 -3.33 -4.71 8.44
N GLN A 134 -4.58 -4.52 8.87
CA GLN A 134 -4.91 -3.86 10.14
C GLN A 134 -4.49 -4.66 11.39
N GLY A 135 -4.18 -5.95 11.25
CA GLY A 135 -3.61 -6.77 12.32
C GLY A 135 -2.10 -6.56 12.54
N LEU A 136 -1.45 -5.74 11.72
CA LEU A 136 0.00 -5.53 11.75
C LEU A 136 0.39 -4.31 12.59
N ASP A 137 1.65 -4.27 13.04
CA ASP A 137 2.23 -3.09 13.65
C ASP A 137 2.41 -1.95 12.63
N PHE A 138 2.86 -0.78 13.10
CA PHE A 138 3.12 0.37 12.22
C PHE A 138 4.07 0.05 11.06
N LYS A 139 5.13 -0.73 11.31
CA LYS A 139 6.13 -1.06 10.28
C LYS A 139 5.52 -1.95 9.21
N GLY A 140 4.78 -2.98 9.61
CA GLY A 140 4.07 -3.88 8.71
C GLY A 140 3.03 -3.15 7.88
N ARG A 141 2.17 -2.32 8.49
CA ARG A 141 1.16 -1.53 7.79
C ARG A 141 1.78 -0.58 6.77
N SER A 142 2.77 0.20 7.18
CA SER A 142 3.49 1.12 6.29
C SER A 142 4.13 0.40 5.10
N ALA A 143 4.80 -0.74 5.34
CA ALA A 143 5.39 -1.55 4.27
C ALA A 143 4.33 -2.09 3.29
N CYS A 144 3.19 -2.55 3.81
CA CYS A 144 2.05 -2.99 2.99
C CYS A 144 1.51 -1.87 2.11
N TYR A 145 1.30 -0.66 2.63
CA TYR A 145 0.80 0.44 1.81
C TYR A 145 1.82 0.89 0.75
N LEU A 146 3.12 0.87 1.04
CA LEU A 146 4.15 1.16 0.04
C LEU A 146 4.18 0.10 -1.07
N LEU A 147 4.00 -1.18 -0.71
CA LEU A 147 3.89 -2.28 -1.65
C LEU A 147 2.61 -2.15 -2.51
N LEU A 148 1.45 -1.91 -1.88
CA LEU A 148 0.18 -1.71 -2.57
C LEU A 148 0.25 -0.53 -3.54
N LEU A 149 0.82 0.60 -3.11
CA LEU A 149 1.00 1.77 -3.96
C LEU A 149 1.85 1.46 -5.20
N GLU A 150 2.91 0.68 -5.04
CA GLU A 150 3.72 0.20 -6.17
C GLU A 150 2.93 -0.71 -7.11
N VAL A 151 2.12 -1.62 -6.58
CA VAL A 151 1.26 -2.47 -7.41
C VAL A 151 0.28 -1.62 -8.23
N LEU A 152 -0.36 -0.63 -7.58
CA LEU A 152 -1.38 0.21 -8.20
C LEU A 152 -0.81 1.16 -9.27
N GLN A 153 0.37 1.73 -9.04
CA GLN A 153 0.99 2.73 -9.94
C GLN A 153 2.02 2.12 -10.91
N GLY A 154 2.49 0.92 -10.63
CA GLY A 154 3.57 0.26 -11.36
C GLY A 154 3.11 -0.53 -12.57
N LEU A 155 4.06 -1.27 -13.14
CA LEU A 155 3.86 -2.06 -14.36
C LEU A 155 2.80 -3.17 -14.22
N TYR A 156 2.58 -3.65 -12.99
CA TYR A 156 1.83 -4.89 -12.75
C TYR A 156 0.38 -4.68 -12.29
N GLY A 157 -0.06 -3.44 -12.03
CA GLY A 157 -1.43 -3.17 -11.58
C GLY A 157 -2.49 -3.64 -12.58
N VAL A 158 -2.34 -3.27 -13.86
CA VAL A 158 -3.25 -3.70 -14.94
C VAL A 158 -3.23 -5.23 -15.12
N PRO A 159 -2.07 -5.91 -15.24
CA PRO A 159 -2.00 -7.37 -15.26
C PRO A 159 -2.70 -8.05 -14.08
N CYS A 160 -2.55 -7.52 -12.86
CA CYS A 160 -3.19 -8.09 -11.67
C CYS A 160 -4.72 -7.96 -11.72
N ALA A 161 -5.22 -6.78 -12.06
CA ALA A 161 -6.66 -6.56 -12.20
C ALA A 161 -7.28 -7.45 -13.30
N LEU A 162 -6.60 -7.59 -14.45
CA LEU A 162 -7.04 -8.50 -15.53
C LEU A 162 -6.99 -9.97 -15.13
N ALA A 163 -6.12 -10.34 -14.19
CA ALA A 163 -6.06 -11.68 -13.61
C ALA A 163 -7.11 -11.91 -12.50
N GLY A 164 -8.02 -10.97 -12.28
CA GLY A 164 -9.11 -11.08 -11.31
C GLY A 164 -8.73 -10.70 -9.88
N VAL A 165 -7.62 -10.01 -9.67
CA VAL A 165 -7.26 -9.49 -8.34
C VAL A 165 -8.06 -8.22 -8.06
N ASP A 166 -8.92 -8.27 -7.03
CA ASP A 166 -9.68 -7.10 -6.59
C ASP A 166 -8.84 -6.14 -5.74
N LEU A 167 -8.09 -5.28 -6.45
CA LEU A 167 -7.25 -4.26 -5.82
C LEU A 167 -8.06 -3.15 -5.14
N ALA A 168 -9.31 -2.91 -5.55
CA ALA A 168 -10.14 -1.85 -4.97
C ALA A 168 -10.66 -2.26 -3.60
N SER A 169 -11.31 -3.43 -3.50
CA SER A 169 -11.78 -3.95 -2.20
C SER A 169 -10.62 -4.26 -1.26
N PHE A 170 -9.48 -4.77 -1.76
CA PHE A 170 -8.30 -4.93 -0.90
C PHE A 170 -7.81 -3.58 -0.37
N THR A 171 -7.77 -2.52 -1.19
CA THR A 171 -7.39 -1.17 -0.73
C THR A 171 -8.33 -0.69 0.38
N ALA A 172 -9.65 -0.85 0.19
CA ALA A 172 -10.67 -0.49 1.18
C ALA A 172 -10.46 -1.20 2.53
N LEU A 173 -10.39 -2.52 2.51
CA LEU A 173 -10.24 -3.36 3.69
C LEU A 173 -8.87 -3.19 4.36
N SER A 174 -7.82 -2.92 3.58
CA SER A 174 -6.47 -2.74 4.12
C SER A 174 -6.36 -1.52 5.02
N MET A 175 -7.23 -0.52 4.85
CA MET A 175 -7.20 0.74 5.59
C MET A 175 -8.35 0.92 6.56
N GLU A 176 -9.31 -0.01 6.64
CA GLU A 176 -10.43 0.06 7.57
C GLU A 176 -9.96 0.38 9.00
N ASN A 177 -10.47 1.46 9.60
CA ASN A 177 -10.07 1.94 10.94
C ASN A 177 -8.58 2.34 11.10
N GLU A 178 -7.88 2.69 10.03
CA GLU A 178 -6.51 3.21 10.12
C GLU A 178 -6.46 4.52 10.94
N SER A 179 -5.74 4.50 12.05
CA SER A 179 -5.67 5.62 13.01
C SER A 179 -4.30 6.31 13.05
N ASP A 180 -3.25 5.67 12.51
CA ASP A 180 -1.94 6.31 12.45
C ASP A 180 -1.90 7.27 11.25
N PRO A 181 -1.67 8.58 11.45
CA PRO A 181 -1.75 9.56 10.37
C PRO A 181 -0.72 9.32 9.26
N ARG A 182 0.42 8.68 9.57
CA ARG A 182 1.45 8.35 8.57
C ARG A 182 0.96 7.23 7.66
N CYS A 183 0.33 6.22 8.24
CA CYS A 183 -0.28 5.12 7.51
C CYS A 183 -1.48 5.60 6.69
N LEU A 184 -2.33 6.46 7.28
CA LEU A 184 -3.48 7.04 6.61
C LEU A 184 -3.10 7.85 5.35
N LEU A 185 -1.99 8.59 5.39
CA LEU A 185 -1.48 9.27 4.20
C LEU A 185 -1.09 8.29 3.08
N HIS A 186 -0.49 7.14 3.42
CA HIS A 186 -0.13 6.14 2.43
C HIS A 186 -1.36 5.43 1.87
N SER A 187 -2.34 5.09 2.71
CA SER A 187 -3.57 4.45 2.27
C SER A 187 -4.42 5.36 1.39
N LEU A 188 -4.58 6.64 1.73
CA LEU A 188 -5.29 7.62 0.88
C LEU A 188 -4.63 7.79 -0.49
N LYS A 189 -3.29 7.70 -0.57
CA LYS A 189 -2.57 7.67 -1.87
C LYS A 189 -2.86 6.38 -2.64
N CYS A 190 -3.05 5.24 -1.96
CA CYS A 190 -3.49 4.01 -2.60
C CYS A 190 -4.91 4.19 -3.18
N VAL A 191 -5.85 4.79 -2.44
CA VAL A 191 -7.20 5.11 -2.95
C VAL A 191 -7.14 5.94 -4.23
N GLN A 192 -6.31 7.00 -4.25
CA GLN A 192 -6.11 7.82 -5.44
C GLN A 192 -5.51 7.02 -6.60
N ALA A 193 -4.56 6.13 -6.32
CA ALA A 193 -3.95 5.25 -7.31
C ALA A 193 -4.94 4.20 -7.86
N VAL A 194 -5.90 3.72 -7.06
CA VAL A 194 -7.02 2.89 -7.54
C VAL A 194 -7.85 3.66 -8.57
N GLY A 195 -8.23 4.91 -8.27
CA GLY A 195 -8.96 5.76 -9.20
C GLY A 195 -8.24 5.93 -10.54
N ALA A 196 -6.93 6.17 -10.50
CA ALA A 196 -6.11 6.28 -11.71
C ALA A 196 -5.97 4.93 -12.47
N LEU A 197 -5.83 3.81 -11.75
CA LEU A 197 -5.70 2.48 -12.34
C LEU A 197 -6.95 2.09 -13.13
N TYR A 198 -8.14 2.25 -12.54
CA TYR A 198 -9.39 1.82 -13.18
C TYR A 198 -9.94 2.80 -14.23
N GLN A 199 -9.29 3.96 -14.41
CA GLN A 199 -9.50 4.80 -15.60
C GLN A 199 -8.72 4.31 -16.84
N GLN A 200 -7.83 3.32 -16.69
CA GLN A 200 -7.09 2.76 -17.82
C GLN A 200 -8.05 2.05 -18.79
N PRO A 201 -7.98 2.33 -20.11
CA PRO A 201 -8.86 1.71 -21.10
C PRO A 201 -8.84 0.17 -21.09
N ALA A 202 -7.70 -0.42 -20.73
CA ALA A 202 -7.54 -1.86 -20.61
C ALA A 202 -8.47 -2.50 -19.55
N LEU A 203 -8.90 -1.74 -18.54
CA LEU A 203 -9.73 -2.23 -17.43
C LEU A 203 -11.21 -1.87 -17.57
N ALA A 204 -11.62 -1.26 -18.68
CA ALA A 204 -13.01 -0.82 -18.91
C ALA A 204 -14.07 -1.95 -18.87
N ARG A 205 -13.65 -3.21 -18.91
CA ARG A 205 -14.53 -4.39 -18.90
C ARG A 205 -14.36 -5.28 -17.67
N VAL A 206 -13.61 -4.84 -16.66
CA VAL A 206 -13.46 -5.61 -15.41
C VAL A 206 -14.83 -5.65 -14.72
N SER A 207 -15.37 -6.86 -14.54
CA SER A 207 -16.62 -7.11 -13.83
C SER A 207 -16.47 -6.76 -12.34
N HIS A 208 -17.57 -6.38 -11.68
CA HIS A 208 -17.63 -6.05 -10.23
C HIS A 208 -16.96 -4.76 -9.78
N LEU A 209 -16.39 -3.97 -10.71
CA LEU A 209 -15.73 -2.71 -10.37
C LEU A 209 -16.65 -1.76 -9.59
N ASP A 210 -17.93 -1.68 -9.93
CA ASP A 210 -18.87 -0.77 -9.26
C ASP A 210 -19.02 -1.10 -7.76
N SER A 211 -19.19 -2.37 -7.40
CA SER A 211 -19.28 -2.78 -5.99
C SER A 211 -17.96 -2.57 -5.24
N SER A 212 -16.83 -2.87 -5.87
CA SER A 212 -15.52 -2.68 -5.22
C SER A 212 -15.17 -1.20 -5.04
N LEU A 213 -15.66 -0.33 -5.93
CA LEU A 213 -15.55 1.13 -5.79
C LEU A 213 -16.49 1.67 -4.70
N GLU A 214 -17.70 1.13 -4.57
CA GLU A 214 -18.61 1.46 -3.47
C GLU A 214 -17.98 1.11 -2.12
N ASP A 215 -17.45 -0.11 -1.95
CA ASP A 215 -16.69 -0.52 -0.76
C ASP A 215 -15.50 0.42 -0.50
N LEU A 216 -14.75 0.78 -1.54
CA LEU A 216 -13.63 1.71 -1.42
C LEU A 216 -14.06 3.08 -0.91
N PHE A 217 -15.23 3.57 -1.32
CA PHE A 217 -15.76 4.83 -0.82
C PHE A 217 -16.26 4.69 0.62
N ASP A 218 -17.12 3.72 0.90
CA ASP A 218 -17.82 3.59 2.18
C ASP A 218 -16.90 3.13 3.32
N ILE A 219 -15.94 2.25 3.03
CA ILE A 219 -14.99 1.73 4.02
C ILE A 219 -13.68 2.54 4.00
N GLY A 220 -13.20 2.92 2.81
CA GLY A 220 -11.88 3.54 2.64
C GLY A 220 -11.87 5.07 2.70
N ILE A 221 -12.97 5.77 2.46
CA ILE A 221 -12.98 7.24 2.35
C ILE A 221 -13.93 7.88 3.36
N CYS A 222 -15.19 7.47 3.35
CA CYS A 222 -16.26 8.04 4.16
C CYS A 222 -15.94 8.11 5.67
N PRO A 223 -15.30 7.09 6.30
CA PRO A 223 -15.00 7.13 7.74
C PRO A 223 -14.02 8.23 8.13
N TYR A 224 -13.27 8.78 7.17
CA TYR A 224 -12.27 9.83 7.39
C TYR A 224 -12.82 11.24 7.14
N PHE A 225 -14.13 11.39 6.89
CA PHE A 225 -14.79 12.66 6.65
C PHE A 225 -15.98 12.91 7.61
N PRO A 226 -16.07 14.07 8.27
CA PRO A 226 -15.15 15.20 8.26
C PRO A 226 -13.84 14.90 9.01
N MET A 227 -12.79 15.67 8.76
CA MET A 227 -11.47 15.37 9.31
C MET A 227 -11.38 15.82 10.78
N MET A 228 -11.45 14.84 11.69
CA MET A 228 -11.42 15.05 13.14
C MET A 228 -10.02 14.93 13.77
N PHE A 229 -8.97 14.74 12.96
CA PHE A 229 -7.60 14.60 13.43
C PHE A 229 -7.11 15.83 14.21
N LYS A 230 -6.47 15.58 15.35
CA LYS A 230 -5.75 16.57 16.14
C LYS A 230 -4.31 16.08 16.32
N PRO A 231 -3.30 16.78 15.78
CA PRO A 231 -1.92 16.35 15.93
C PRO A 231 -1.51 16.33 17.42
N PRO A 232 -0.69 15.36 17.85
CA PRO A 232 -0.15 15.35 19.20
C PRO A 232 0.79 16.55 19.39
N LYS A 233 1.03 16.95 20.65
CA LYS A 233 1.78 18.18 20.98
C LYS A 233 3.20 18.21 20.40
N ASP A 234 3.84 17.04 20.36
CA ASP A 234 5.20 16.84 19.85
C ASP A 234 5.27 16.71 18.33
N ASN A 235 4.17 16.30 17.68
CA ASN A 235 3.99 16.09 16.25
C ASN A 235 5.29 15.69 15.49
N PRO A 236 5.95 14.57 15.85
CA PRO A 236 7.24 14.20 15.28
C PRO A 236 7.18 13.95 13.77
N ALA A 237 6.01 13.58 13.26
CA ALA A 237 5.78 13.36 11.83
C ALA A 237 5.49 14.65 11.04
N GLY A 238 5.22 15.77 11.70
CA GLY A 238 4.87 17.04 11.06
C GLY A 238 3.55 17.01 10.28
N ILE A 239 2.70 16.00 10.47
CA ILE A 239 1.45 15.84 9.72
C ILE A 239 0.39 16.78 10.32
N THR A 240 -0.26 17.56 9.46
CA THR A 240 -1.34 18.46 9.86
C THR A 240 -2.71 17.88 9.53
N ARG A 241 -3.73 18.39 10.21
CA ARG A 241 -5.13 18.06 9.90
C ARG A 241 -5.49 18.48 8.48
N GLU A 242 -5.04 19.66 8.07
CA GLU A 242 -5.31 20.24 6.75
C GLU A 242 -4.70 19.37 5.65
N GLN A 243 -3.51 18.81 5.89
CA GLN A 243 -2.88 17.87 4.98
C GLN A 243 -3.71 16.58 4.82
N LEU A 244 -4.18 15.99 5.93
CA LEU A 244 -5.03 14.80 5.87
C LEU A 244 -6.36 15.09 5.18
N LEU A 245 -7.01 16.21 5.50
CA LEU A 245 -8.26 16.63 4.86
C LEU A 245 -8.07 16.79 3.34
N ALA A 246 -6.99 17.42 2.89
CA ALA A 246 -6.70 17.55 1.46
C ALA A 246 -6.59 16.18 0.79
N HIS A 247 -5.89 15.23 1.40
CA HIS A 247 -5.79 13.86 0.87
C HIS A 247 -7.14 13.11 0.85
N VAL A 248 -8.01 13.32 1.85
CA VAL A 248 -9.37 12.77 1.84
C VAL A 248 -10.21 13.38 0.71
N ILE A 249 -10.12 14.69 0.48
CA ILE A 249 -10.82 15.37 -0.62
C ILE A 249 -10.34 14.85 -1.97
N ASP A 250 -9.02 14.72 -2.15
CA ASP A 250 -8.43 14.16 -3.36
C ASP A 250 -8.86 12.69 -3.58
N ALA A 251 -8.95 11.90 -2.51
CA ALA A 251 -9.45 10.53 -2.57
C ALA A 251 -10.95 10.48 -2.94
N MET A 252 -11.80 11.32 -2.34
CA MET A 252 -13.22 11.44 -2.72
C MET A 252 -13.38 11.84 -4.20
N GLY A 253 -12.49 12.68 -4.71
CA GLY A 253 -12.53 13.18 -6.09
C GLY A 253 -11.89 12.26 -7.14
N CYS A 254 -11.16 11.20 -6.75
CA CYS A 254 -10.27 10.47 -7.67
C CYS A 254 -11.00 9.64 -8.75
N CYS A 255 -12.29 9.39 -8.57
CA CYS A 255 -13.11 8.55 -9.43
C CYS A 255 -14.46 9.23 -9.72
N PRO A 256 -14.85 9.48 -10.99
CA PRO A 256 -16.15 10.06 -11.31
C PRO A 256 -17.35 9.29 -10.74
N GLN A 257 -17.24 7.98 -10.61
CA GLN A 257 -18.25 7.08 -10.03
C GLN A 257 -18.58 7.45 -8.57
N PHE A 258 -17.63 8.03 -7.84
CA PHE A 258 -17.85 8.48 -6.46
C PHE A 258 -18.81 9.65 -6.35
N ALA A 259 -19.16 10.34 -7.45
CA ALA A 259 -20.14 11.42 -7.40
C ALA A 259 -21.50 10.97 -6.82
N ALA A 260 -21.91 9.73 -7.09
CA ALA A 260 -23.18 9.19 -6.62
C ALA A 260 -23.25 9.04 -5.08
N LEU A 261 -22.10 8.77 -4.44
CA LEU A 261 -21.97 8.58 -2.99
C LEU A 261 -21.53 9.88 -2.30
N GLY A 262 -20.58 10.60 -2.91
CA GLY A 262 -19.97 11.80 -2.37
C GLY A 262 -20.89 13.02 -2.40
N VAL A 263 -21.71 13.22 -3.43
CA VAL A 263 -22.61 14.39 -3.46
C VAL A 263 -23.63 14.34 -2.32
N PRO A 264 -24.36 13.23 -2.06
CA PRO A 264 -25.25 13.13 -0.91
C PRO A 264 -24.54 13.38 0.42
N LEU A 265 -23.39 12.73 0.65
CA LEU A 265 -22.61 12.87 1.88
C LEU A 265 -22.20 14.33 2.13
N LEU A 266 -21.58 14.98 1.13
CA LEU A 266 -21.13 16.36 1.26
C LEU A 266 -22.29 17.34 1.42
N SER A 267 -23.42 17.09 0.72
CA SER A 267 -24.63 17.90 0.86
C SER A 267 -25.22 17.82 2.27
N GLU A 268 -25.26 16.62 2.87
CA GLU A 268 -25.67 16.44 4.26
C GLU A 268 -24.72 17.19 5.22
N LYS A 269 -23.40 17.05 5.03
CA LYS A 269 -22.42 17.68 5.92
C LYS A 269 -22.40 19.22 5.83
N MET A 270 -22.78 19.81 4.69
CA MET A 270 -22.99 21.27 4.60
C MET A 270 -24.11 21.76 5.54
N GLY A 271 -25.14 20.95 5.76
CA GLY A 271 -26.23 21.23 6.70
C GLY A 271 -25.90 20.95 8.17
N SER A 272 -24.70 20.45 8.47
CA SER A 272 -24.33 20.04 9.83
C SER A 272 -24.31 21.21 10.82
N ALA A 273 -24.75 20.94 12.06
CA ALA A 273 -24.61 21.86 13.18
C ALA A 273 -23.15 21.99 13.66
N LEU A 274 -22.29 21.01 13.33
CA LEU A 274 -20.86 21.07 13.67
C LEU A 274 -20.12 21.97 12.67
N SER A 275 -19.64 23.13 13.14
CA SER A 275 -18.97 24.14 12.31
C SER A 275 -17.81 23.57 11.49
N GLN A 276 -17.05 22.62 12.05
CA GLN A 276 -15.93 21.98 11.37
C GLN A 276 -16.38 21.07 10.22
N ALA A 277 -17.43 20.27 10.43
CA ALA A 277 -17.99 19.42 9.38
C ALA A 277 -18.53 20.25 8.20
N LYS A 278 -19.20 21.36 8.52
CA LYS A 278 -19.69 22.33 7.53
C LYS A 278 -18.53 22.95 6.74
N ALA A 279 -17.46 23.38 7.43
CA ALA A 279 -16.29 23.96 6.77
C ALA A 279 -15.60 22.97 5.83
N ASP A 280 -15.41 21.73 6.28
CA ASP A 280 -14.81 20.67 5.45
C ASP A 280 -15.68 20.36 4.23
N ALA A 281 -17.00 20.31 4.38
CA ALA A 281 -17.93 20.07 3.27
C ALA A 281 -17.90 21.18 2.22
N LEU A 282 -17.83 22.44 2.66
CA LEU A 282 -17.72 23.60 1.77
C LEU A 282 -16.40 23.65 1.01
N LEU A 283 -15.33 23.11 1.59
CA LEU A 283 -14.04 22.95 0.91
C LEU A 283 -14.08 21.77 -0.08
N ALA A 284 -14.62 20.64 0.35
CA ALA A 284 -14.61 19.38 -0.39
C ALA A 284 -15.52 19.40 -1.62
N LEU A 285 -16.75 19.90 -1.50
CA LEU A 285 -17.76 19.83 -2.56
C LEU A 285 -17.32 20.47 -3.88
N PRO A 286 -16.84 21.73 -3.94
CA PRO A 286 -16.40 22.31 -5.20
C PRO A 286 -15.18 21.58 -5.80
N ALA A 287 -14.24 21.12 -4.95
CA ALA A 287 -13.06 20.38 -5.40
C ALA A 287 -13.45 19.03 -6.01
N CYS A 288 -14.32 18.27 -5.33
CA CYS A 288 -14.79 16.97 -5.80
C CYS A 288 -15.66 17.10 -7.06
N CYS A 289 -16.60 18.06 -7.09
CA CYS A 289 -17.42 18.33 -8.29
C CYS A 289 -16.57 18.64 -9.52
N LYS A 290 -15.47 19.38 -9.34
CA LYS A 290 -14.52 19.65 -10.43
C LYS A 290 -13.81 18.37 -10.89
N ALA A 291 -13.38 17.53 -9.94
CA ALA A 291 -12.66 16.30 -10.24
C ALA A 291 -13.55 15.23 -10.92
N TRP A 292 -14.79 15.04 -10.43
CA TRP A 292 -15.75 14.10 -11.01
C TRP A 292 -16.22 14.51 -12.41
N GLY A 293 -16.24 15.82 -12.68
CA GLY A 293 -16.67 16.37 -13.96
C GLY A 293 -18.19 16.46 -14.11
N ALA A 294 -18.62 17.29 -15.07
CA ALA A 294 -20.02 17.69 -15.21
C ALA A 294 -20.98 16.52 -15.48
N ALA A 295 -20.53 15.48 -16.18
CA ALA A 295 -21.38 14.33 -16.52
C ALA A 295 -21.78 13.54 -15.28
N ALA A 296 -20.84 13.28 -14.36
CA ALA A 296 -21.08 12.56 -13.12
C ALA A 296 -21.86 13.41 -12.10
N VAL A 297 -21.66 14.72 -12.07
CA VAL A 297 -22.33 15.63 -11.11
C VAL A 297 -23.76 15.98 -11.52
N ARG A 298 -24.06 16.08 -12.82
CA ARG A 298 -25.36 16.56 -13.35
C ARG A 298 -26.58 15.87 -12.70
N PRO A 299 -26.62 14.54 -12.53
CA PRO A 299 -27.76 13.86 -11.90
C PRO A 299 -28.04 14.32 -10.47
N HIS A 300 -27.03 14.87 -9.78
CA HIS A 300 -27.09 15.22 -8.35
C HIS A 300 -27.18 16.73 -8.08
N LEU A 301 -27.28 17.58 -9.11
CA LEU A 301 -27.30 19.04 -8.97
C LEU A 301 -28.44 19.55 -8.08
N GLN A 302 -29.59 18.86 -8.08
CA GLN A 302 -30.71 19.22 -7.22
C GLN A 302 -30.33 19.14 -5.73
N ALA A 303 -29.66 18.06 -5.32
CA ALA A 303 -29.19 17.89 -3.94
C ALA A 303 -28.21 19.00 -3.53
N VAL A 304 -27.25 19.33 -4.41
CA VAL A 304 -26.30 20.43 -4.20
C VAL A 304 -27.03 21.76 -4.03
N SER A 305 -27.99 22.06 -4.91
CA SER A 305 -28.74 23.32 -4.89
C SER A 305 -29.61 23.45 -3.63
N ALA A 306 -30.25 22.37 -3.20
CA ALA A 306 -31.09 22.35 -2.01
C ALA A 306 -30.25 22.59 -0.74
N ALA A 307 -29.10 21.92 -0.62
CA ALA A 307 -28.21 22.11 0.52
C ALA A 307 -27.62 23.52 0.57
N ALA A 308 -27.24 24.10 -0.58
CA ALA A 308 -26.77 25.48 -0.66
C ALA A 308 -27.85 26.51 -0.30
N ALA A 309 -29.12 26.24 -0.66
CA ALA A 309 -30.24 27.09 -0.28
C ALA A 309 -30.53 27.03 1.23
N ALA A 310 -30.52 25.83 1.82
CA ALA A 310 -30.74 25.62 3.25
C ALA A 310 -29.71 26.35 4.14
N MET A 311 -28.49 26.54 3.65
CA MET A 311 -27.45 27.30 4.36
C MET A 311 -27.67 28.82 4.40
N ARG A 312 -28.49 29.36 3.49
CA ARG A 312 -28.77 30.80 3.39
C ARG A 312 -29.98 31.23 4.23
N ALA A 313 -30.81 30.26 4.63
CA ALA A 313 -31.97 30.46 5.49
C ALA A 313 -31.55 30.46 6.97
#